data_AF-A0A0N5AHK9-F1
#
_entry.id   AF-A0A0N5AHK9-F1
#
_cell.length_a   1.000
_cell.length_b   1.000
_cell.length_c   1.000
_cell.angle_alpha   90.00
_cell.angle_beta   90.00
_cell.angle_gamma   90.00
#
_symmetry.space_group_name_H-M   'P 1'
#
loop_
_entity.id
_entity.type
_entity.pdbx_description
1 polymer ?
#
loop_
_entity_poly.entity_id
_entity_poly.type
_entity_poly.pdbx_seq_one_letter_code
_entity_poly.pdbx_strand_id
1 'polypeptide(L)'
;VQRKLPEAYKLFGAIIPLPITTIALILTIFYVTSVFSAIKRRRVSKKYYVLLINRAIGDLLCCVTFIWFSVYLLRTKDLKSCKAFCSREVAGVWEMIFTSSLWSSMVSYVSISVLKLYAVYKPLEIQFSNCILLLQVPQQIPGFIPDI
;
A
#
# COMPACT_ATOMS: atom_id res chain seq x y z
N VAL A 1 -26.00 -32.84 -14.31
CA VAL A 1 -24.73 -32.07 -14.17
C VAL A 1 -24.92 -30.55 -14.27
N GLN A 2 -25.89 -30.02 -15.04
CA GLN A 2 -26.03 -28.56 -15.24
C GLN A 2 -26.64 -27.70 -14.11
N ARG A 3 -27.18 -28.27 -13.02
CA ARG A 3 -27.75 -27.48 -11.91
C ARG A 3 -26.73 -26.93 -10.90
N LYS A 4 -25.52 -27.49 -10.80
CA LYS A 4 -24.52 -27.11 -9.77
C LYS A 4 -23.64 -25.90 -10.12
N LEU A 5 -23.55 -25.57 -11.41
CA LEU A 5 -22.69 -24.48 -11.91
C LEU A 5 -23.07 -23.08 -11.38
N PRO A 6 -24.36 -22.68 -11.31
CA PRO A 6 -24.73 -21.37 -10.78
C PRO A 6 -24.53 -21.24 -9.26
N GLU A 7 -24.62 -22.34 -8.52
CA GLU A 7 -24.41 -22.32 -7.06
C GLU A 7 -22.92 -22.18 -6.72
N ALA A 8 -22.04 -22.89 -7.43
CA ALA A 8 -20.60 -22.75 -7.26
C ALA A 8 -20.14 -21.30 -7.53
N TYR A 9 -20.66 -20.66 -8.57
CA TYR A 9 -20.32 -19.27 -8.89
C TYR A 9 -20.77 -18.29 -7.78
N LYS A 10 -21.93 -18.51 -7.18
CA LYS A 10 -22.41 -17.71 -6.02
C LYS A 10 -21.58 -17.95 -4.78
N LEU A 11 -21.18 -19.20 -4.54
CA LEU A 11 -20.37 -19.58 -3.38
C LEU A 11 -18.97 -18.94 -3.44
N PHE A 12 -18.26 -19.12 -4.55
CA PHE A 12 -16.91 -18.59 -4.74
C PHE A 12 -16.87 -17.08 -5.01
N GLY A 13 -17.85 -16.56 -5.76
CA GLY A 13 -17.87 -15.16 -6.19
C GLY A 13 -18.49 -14.18 -5.19
N ALA A 14 -19.34 -14.66 -4.27
CA ALA A 14 -19.98 -13.79 -3.28
C ALA A 14 -19.84 -14.32 -1.86
N ILE A 15 -20.25 -15.55 -1.56
CA ILE A 15 -20.38 -16.02 -0.16
C ILE A 15 -19.02 -16.09 0.57
N ILE A 16 -18.00 -16.65 -0.07
CA ILE A 16 -16.63 -16.76 0.50
C ILE A 16 -15.94 -15.38 0.61
N PRO A 17 -15.94 -14.51 -0.41
CA PRO A 17 -15.25 -13.23 -0.33
C PRO A 17 -15.98 -12.20 0.55
N LEU A 18 -17.29 -12.30 0.76
CA LEU A 18 -18.06 -11.35 1.57
C LEU A 18 -17.52 -11.18 3.01
N PRO A 19 -17.31 -12.23 3.83
CA PRO A 19 -16.76 -12.06 5.18
C PRO A 19 -15.33 -11.53 5.16
N ILE A 20 -14.50 -12.00 4.22
CA ILE A 20 -13.10 -11.58 4.10
C ILE A 20 -13.01 -10.09 3.78
N THR A 21 -13.78 -9.62 2.80
CA THR A 21 -13.82 -8.21 2.37
C THR A 21 -14.45 -7.31 3.44
N THR A 22 -15.42 -7.81 4.19
CA THR A 22 -16.01 -7.07 5.32
C THR A 22 -14.99 -6.88 6.45
N ILE A 23 -14.25 -7.92 6.83
CA ILE A 23 -13.19 -7.83 7.83
C ILE A 23 -12.08 -6.88 7.34
N ALA A 24 -11.66 -7.02 6.07
CA ALA A 24 -10.67 -6.14 5.46
C ALA A 24 -11.11 -4.66 5.46
N LEU A 25 -12.39 -4.38 5.19
CA LEU A 25 -12.94 -3.03 5.24
C LEU A 25 -12.86 -2.44 6.65
N ILE A 26 -13.29 -3.20 7.67
CA ILE A 26 -13.26 -2.75 9.07
C ILE A 26 -11.81 -2.46 9.51
N LEU A 27 -10.89 -3.36 9.20
CA LEU A 27 -9.46 -3.18 9.50
C LEU A 27 -8.88 -1.97 8.78
N THR A 28 -9.24 -1.75 7.52
CA THR A 28 -8.78 -0.58 6.74
C THR A 28 -9.31 0.72 7.34
N ILE A 29 -10.56 0.77 7.78
CA ILE A 29 -11.13 1.95 8.47
C ILE A 29 -10.39 2.22 9.79
N PHE A 30 -10.15 1.17 10.60
CA PHE A 30 -9.39 1.30 11.84
C PHE A 30 -7.95 1.77 11.59
N TYR A 31 -7.33 1.27 10.52
CA TYR A 31 -6.01 1.68 10.08
C TYR A 31 -5.98 3.17 9.69
N VAL A 32 -6.90 3.62 8.84
CA VAL A 32 -7.00 5.02 8.39
C VAL A 32 -7.22 5.96 9.57
N THR A 33 -8.15 5.63 10.48
CA THR A 33 -8.41 6.44 11.68
C THR A 33 -7.20 6.52 12.62
N SER A 34 -6.46 5.42 12.78
CA SER A 34 -5.21 5.39 13.56
C SER A 34 -4.13 6.27 12.93
N VAL A 35 -3.98 6.21 11.61
CA VAL A 35 -3.06 7.03 10.80
C VAL A 35 -3.42 8.52 10.91
N PHE A 36 -4.70 8.88 10.79
CA PHE A 36 -5.17 10.25 10.99
C PHE A 36 -4.88 10.77 12.40
N SER A 37 -5.14 9.95 13.41
CA SER A 37 -4.85 10.28 14.80
C SER A 37 -3.35 10.51 15.03
N ALA A 38 -2.49 9.70 14.40
CA ALA A 38 -1.05 9.85 14.47
C ALA A 38 -0.54 11.11 13.75
N ILE A 39 -1.12 11.47 12.60
CA ILE A 39 -0.85 12.74 11.90
C ILE A 39 -1.20 13.93 12.80
N LYS A 40 -2.38 13.89 13.44
CA LYS A 40 -2.84 14.96 14.33
C LYS A 40 -1.90 15.16 15.52
N ARG A 41 -1.27 14.08 16.01
CA ARG A 41 -0.26 14.10 17.08
C ARG A 41 1.14 14.57 16.64
N ARG A 42 1.35 14.95 15.36
CA ARG A 42 2.61 15.50 14.79
C ARG A 42 3.91 14.75 15.14
N ARG A 43 3.84 13.44 15.45
CA ARG A 43 5.00 12.66 15.93
C ARG A 43 6.05 12.35 14.84
N VAL A 44 5.76 12.50 13.54
CA VAL A 44 6.66 12.06 12.44
C VAL A 44 6.43 12.84 11.13
N SER A 45 7.37 12.72 10.18
CA SER A 45 7.33 13.36 8.85
C SER A 45 6.02 13.06 8.09
N LYS A 46 5.27 14.12 7.74
CA LYS A 46 3.95 14.05 7.10
C LYS A 46 3.95 13.27 5.77
N LYS A 47 5.08 13.25 5.06
CA LYS A 47 5.22 12.62 3.73
C LYS A 47 4.93 11.11 3.75
N TYR A 48 5.40 10.42 4.79
CA TYR A 48 5.17 8.98 4.97
C TYR A 48 3.69 8.65 5.20
N TYR A 49 3.01 9.45 6.00
CA TYR A 49 1.60 9.27 6.29
C TYR A 49 0.69 9.50 5.09
N VAL A 50 1.03 10.46 4.23
CA VAL A 50 0.28 10.71 2.98
C VAL A 50 0.35 9.49 2.05
N LEU A 51 1.52 8.86 1.91
CA LEU A 51 1.68 7.63 1.13
C LEU A 51 0.87 6.46 1.70
N LEU A 52 0.81 6.32 3.02
CA LEU A 52 0.00 5.31 3.68
C LEU A 52 -1.51 5.55 3.51
N ILE A 53 -1.96 6.81 3.55
CA ILE A 53 -3.36 7.15 3.28
C ILE A 53 -3.72 6.86 1.83
N ASN A 54 -2.86 7.26 0.88
CA ASN A 54 -3.08 6.99 -0.54
C ASN A 54 -3.29 5.48 -0.80
N ARG A 55 -2.48 4.65 -0.15
CA ARG A 55 -2.66 3.20 -0.21
C ARG A 55 -3.99 2.75 0.38
N ALA A 56 -4.33 3.22 1.58
CA ALA A 56 -5.55 2.80 2.25
C ALA A 56 -6.82 3.20 1.49
N ILE A 57 -6.79 4.29 0.71
CA ILE A 57 -7.88 4.68 -0.19
C ILE A 57 -8.09 3.63 -1.28
N GLY A 58 -7.01 3.10 -1.86
CA GLY A 58 -7.10 2.00 -2.84
C GLY A 58 -7.73 0.74 -2.23
N ASP A 59 -7.32 0.38 -1.02
CA ASP A 59 -7.88 -0.77 -0.30
C ASP A 59 -9.38 -0.56 0.02
N LEU A 60 -9.78 0.66 0.41
CA LEU A 60 -11.19 1.01 0.63
C LEU A 60 -12.02 0.89 -0.65
N LEU A 61 -11.55 1.46 -1.76
CA LEU A 61 -12.25 1.39 -3.04
C LEU A 61 -12.43 -0.05 -3.51
N CYS A 62 -11.39 -0.87 -3.41
CA CYS A 62 -11.47 -2.30 -3.74
C CYS A 62 -12.46 -3.06 -2.85
N CYS A 63 -12.47 -2.80 -1.54
CA CYS A 63 -13.40 -3.47 -0.63
C CYS A 63 -14.86 -3.07 -0.94
N VAL A 64 -15.11 -1.78 -1.20
CA VAL A 64 -16.46 -1.28 -1.52
C VAL A 64 -16.97 -1.87 -2.84
N THR A 65 -16.14 -1.90 -3.89
CA THR A 65 -16.53 -2.49 -5.18
C THR A 65 -16.79 -4.00 -5.07
N PHE A 66 -16.02 -4.73 -4.26
CA PHE A 66 -16.25 -6.15 -3.98
C PHE A 66 -17.54 -6.41 -3.21
N ILE A 67 -17.85 -5.60 -2.19
CA ILE A 67 -19.08 -5.74 -1.42
C ILE A 67 -20.28 -5.45 -2.33
N TRP A 68 -20.20 -4.39 -3.13
CA TRP A 68 -21.23 -4.07 -4.12
C TRP A 68 -21.46 -5.23 -5.09
N PHE A 69 -20.37 -5.78 -5.63
CA PHE A 69 -20.41 -6.94 -6.52
C PHE A 69 -21.05 -8.16 -5.86
N SER A 70 -20.62 -8.49 -4.64
CA SER A 70 -21.12 -9.65 -3.90
C SER A 70 -22.61 -9.51 -3.56
N VAL A 71 -23.05 -8.32 -3.13
CA VAL A 71 -24.47 -8.04 -2.86
C VAL A 71 -25.31 -8.14 -4.13
N TYR A 72 -24.82 -7.59 -5.24
CA TYR A 72 -25.49 -7.68 -6.54
C TYR A 72 -25.68 -9.15 -6.96
N LEU A 73 -24.61 -9.95 -6.85
CA LEU A 73 -24.58 -11.36 -7.24
C LEU A 73 -25.51 -12.23 -6.37
N LEU A 74 -25.64 -11.90 -5.07
CA LEU A 74 -26.60 -12.54 -4.16
C LEU A 74 -28.06 -12.13 -4.45
N ARG A 75 -28.30 -10.87 -4.82
CA ARG A 75 -29.64 -10.36 -5.17
C ARG A 75 -30.17 -10.95 -6.48
N THR A 76 -29.30 -11.20 -7.45
CA THR A 76 -29.70 -11.78 -8.74
C THR A 76 -30.07 -13.26 -8.59
N LYS A 77 -31.36 -13.56 -8.77
CA LYS A 77 -31.86 -14.94 -8.83
C LYS A 77 -31.70 -15.57 -10.23
N ASP A 78 -31.64 -14.73 -11.28
CA ASP A 78 -31.60 -15.18 -12.67
C ASP A 78 -30.19 -15.33 -13.25
N LEU A 79 -29.97 -16.48 -13.89
CA LEU A 79 -28.71 -16.87 -14.54
C LEU A 79 -28.34 -15.96 -15.74
N LYS A 80 -29.35 -15.38 -16.42
CA LYS A 80 -29.15 -14.43 -17.53
C LYS A 80 -28.54 -13.11 -17.07
N SER A 81 -29.03 -12.55 -15.96
CA SER A 81 -28.50 -11.31 -15.39
C SER A 81 -27.08 -11.49 -14.85
N CYS A 82 -26.79 -12.66 -14.28
CA CYS A 82 -25.45 -13.02 -13.83
C CYS A 82 -24.47 -13.10 -15.01
N LYS A 83 -24.87 -13.71 -16.14
CA LYS A 83 -24.05 -13.78 -17.36
C LYS A 83 -23.86 -12.41 -18.04
N ALA A 84 -24.85 -11.53 -17.97
CA ALA A 84 -24.76 -10.16 -18.47
C ALA A 84 -23.79 -9.29 -17.63
N PHE A 85 -23.77 -9.50 -16.31
CA PHE A 85 -22.79 -8.84 -15.44
C PHE A 85 -21.39 -9.45 -15.57
N CYS A 86 -21.29 -10.73 -15.92
CA CYS A 86 -20.05 -11.36 -16.37
C CYS A 86 -19.69 -10.98 -17.81
N SER A 87 -20.32 -9.95 -18.39
CA SER A 87 -19.90 -9.41 -19.69
C SER A 87 -18.45 -8.95 -19.59
N ARG A 88 -17.74 -9.14 -20.69
CA ARG A 88 -16.31 -8.83 -20.81
C ARG A 88 -15.99 -7.40 -20.39
N GLU A 89 -16.91 -6.46 -20.62
CA GLU A 89 -16.77 -5.05 -20.25
C GLU A 89 -16.74 -4.85 -18.73
N VAL A 90 -17.72 -5.41 -18.02
CA VAL A 90 -17.81 -5.25 -16.56
C VAL A 90 -16.69 -6.01 -15.85
N ALA A 91 -16.36 -7.21 -16.34
CA ALA A 91 -15.19 -7.96 -15.86
C ALA A 91 -13.89 -7.18 -16.09
N GLY A 92 -13.73 -6.56 -17.27
CA GLY A 92 -12.57 -5.73 -17.60
C GLY A 92 -12.45 -4.49 -16.71
N VAL A 93 -13.55 -3.77 -16.45
CA VAL A 93 -13.55 -2.63 -15.52
C VAL A 93 -13.15 -3.09 -14.11
N TRP A 94 -13.65 -4.24 -13.68
CA TRP A 94 -13.34 -4.78 -12.36
C TRP A 94 -11.86 -5.15 -12.23
N GLU A 95 -11.29 -5.83 -13.23
CA GLU A 95 -9.86 -6.13 -13.30
C GLU A 95 -9.03 -4.85 -13.33
N MET A 96 -9.42 -3.83 -14.09
CA MET A 96 -8.71 -2.54 -14.13
C MET A 96 -8.68 -1.85 -12.76
N ILE A 97 -9.81 -1.82 -12.05
CA ILE A 97 -9.87 -1.26 -10.69
C ILE A 97 -8.93 -2.05 -9.77
N PHE A 98 -8.93 -3.37 -9.86
CA PHE A 98 -8.05 -4.22 -9.06
C PHE A 98 -6.57 -3.97 -9.34
N THR A 99 -6.18 -4.03 -10.60
CA THR A 99 -4.82 -3.80 -11.04
C THR A 99 -4.37 -2.40 -10.67
N SER A 100 -5.19 -1.37 -10.89
CA SER A 100 -4.82 0.02 -10.56
C SER A 100 -4.58 0.24 -9.06
N SER A 101 -5.42 -0.34 -8.19
CA SER A 101 -5.23 -0.26 -6.74
C SER A 101 -3.98 -1.01 -6.27
N LEU A 102 -3.71 -2.19 -6.84
CA LEU A 102 -2.48 -2.95 -6.55
C LEU A 102 -1.23 -2.19 -6.99
N TRP A 103 -1.27 -1.55 -8.16
CA TRP A 103 -0.18 -0.71 -8.65
C TRP A 103 0.06 0.50 -7.73
N SER A 104 -1.00 1.19 -7.31
CA SER A 104 -0.91 2.33 -6.38
C SER A 104 -0.31 1.90 -5.02
N SER A 105 -0.71 0.74 -4.52
CA SER A 105 -0.16 0.14 -3.29
C SER A 105 1.33 -0.18 -3.45
N MET A 106 1.73 -0.82 -4.55
CA MET A 106 3.12 -1.17 -4.83
C MET A 106 4.02 0.06 -4.92
N VAL A 107 3.61 1.09 -5.67
CA VAL A 107 4.36 2.34 -5.78
C VAL A 107 4.50 3.04 -4.42
N SER A 108 3.46 3.02 -3.60
CA SER A 108 3.48 3.58 -2.24
C SER A 108 4.48 2.84 -1.34
N TYR A 109 4.53 1.51 -1.42
CA TYR A 109 5.49 0.68 -0.68
C TYR A 109 6.94 0.91 -1.11
N VAL A 110 7.22 0.95 -2.41
CA VAL A 110 8.55 1.23 -2.93
C VAL A 110 9.01 2.62 -2.47
N SER A 111 8.14 3.62 -2.57
CA SER A 111 8.41 4.99 -2.10
C SER A 111 8.75 5.04 -0.61
N ILE A 112 8.04 4.27 0.21
CA ILE A 112 8.30 4.12 1.64
C ILE A 112 9.67 3.47 1.90
N SER A 113 10.01 2.42 1.18
CA SER A 113 11.30 1.73 1.32
C SER A 113 12.47 2.65 0.96
N VAL A 114 12.34 3.42 -0.13
CA VAL A 114 13.35 4.42 -0.52
C VAL A 114 13.47 5.52 0.52
N LEU A 115 12.36 6.01 1.08
CA LEU A 115 12.39 7.01 2.16
C LEU A 115 13.12 6.50 3.41
N LYS A 116 12.92 5.23 3.78
CA LYS A 116 13.64 4.61 4.89
C LYS A 116 15.13 4.45 4.59
N LEU A 117 15.47 4.02 3.38
CA LEU A 117 16.87 3.89 2.93
C LEU A 117 17.57 5.25 2.94
N TYR A 118 16.91 6.30 2.43
CA TYR A 118 17.44 7.66 2.43
C TYR A 118 17.65 8.21 3.85
N ALA A 119 16.74 7.91 4.77
CA ALA A 119 16.88 8.31 6.17
C ALA A 119 18.08 7.64 6.87
N VAL A 120 18.47 6.43 6.45
CA VAL A 120 19.69 5.73 6.91
C VAL A 120 20.94 6.23 6.19
N TYR A 121 20.84 6.54 4.90
CA TYR A 121 21.97 7.03 4.10
C TYR A 121 22.44 8.42 4.56
N LYS A 122 21.52 9.35 4.86
CA LYS A 122 21.87 10.73 5.24
C LYS A 122 22.82 10.86 6.44
N PRO A 123 22.64 10.17 7.58
CA PRO A 123 23.60 10.23 8.69
C PRO A 123 24.94 9.55 8.32
N LEU A 124 24.94 8.54 7.46
CA LEU A 124 26.15 7.90 6.96
C LEU A 124 26.94 8.83 6.04
N GLU A 125 26.29 9.60 5.17
CA GLU A 125 26.93 10.60 4.31
C GLU A 125 27.69 11.64 5.14
N ILE A 126 27.10 12.13 6.23
CA ILE A 126 27.75 13.10 7.13
C ILE A 126 28.95 12.45 7.84
N GLN A 127 28.82 11.21 8.32
CA GLN A 127 29.94 10.49 8.95
C GLN A 127 31.06 10.19 7.95
N PHE A 128 30.75 9.73 6.74
CA PHE A 128 31.73 9.49 5.69
C PHE A 128 32.40 10.78 5.23
N SER A 129 31.63 11.86 5.06
CA SER A 129 32.19 13.18 4.71
C SER A 129 33.11 13.70 5.81
N ASN A 130 32.76 13.52 7.09
CA ASN A 130 33.64 13.89 8.22
C ASN A 130 34.90 13.02 8.31
N CYS A 131 34.81 11.73 7.99
CA CYS A 131 35.99 10.85 7.91
C CYS A 131 36.90 11.21 6.72
N ILE A 132 36.34 11.60 5.58
CA ILE A 132 37.10 12.08 4.42
C ILE A 132 37.74 13.44 4.74
N LEU A 133 37.03 14.33 5.44
CA LEU A 133 37.58 15.62 5.90
C LEU A 133 38.71 15.43 6.92
N LEU A 134 38.60 14.43 7.82
CA LEU A 134 39.69 14.06 8.75
C LEU A 134 40.90 13.45 8.03
N LEU A 135 40.70 12.78 6.90
CA LEU A 135 41.79 12.30 6.03
C LEU A 135 42.39 13.40 5.13
N GLN A 136 41.71 14.54 4.98
CA GLN A 136 42.21 15.72 4.24
C GLN A 136 42.84 16.79 5.15
N VAL A 137 42.86 16.61 6.48
CA VAL A 137 43.71 17.46 7.35
C VAL A 137 45.16 16.99 7.19
N PRO A 138 46.08 17.80 6.63
CA PRO A 138 47.49 17.45 6.64
C PRO A 138 47.94 17.31 8.09
N GLN A 139 48.59 16.20 8.43
CA GLN A 139 49.24 16.01 9.71
C GLN A 139 50.19 17.19 10.00
N GLN A 140 49.78 18.15 10.83
CA GLN A 140 50.73 18.95 11.61
C GLN A 140 51.14 18.10 12.80
N ILE A 141 52.24 17.37 12.62
CA ILE A 141 52.95 16.66 13.70
C ILE A 141 53.63 17.73 14.57
N PRO A 142 53.37 17.81 15.88
CA PRO A 142 54.07 18.73 16.75
C PRO A 142 55.43 18.13 17.14
N GLY A 143 56.50 18.88 16.88
CA GLY A 143 57.82 18.65 17.47
C GLY A 143 58.87 18.07 16.53
N PHE A 144 59.63 18.94 15.87
CA PHE A 144 61.02 18.67 15.53
C PHE A 144 61.83 19.96 15.66
N ILE A 145 62.51 20.11 16.80
CA ILE A 145 63.62 21.05 16.99
C ILE A 145 64.82 20.45 16.25
N PRO A 146 65.51 21.24 15.43
CA PRO A 146 66.97 21.18 15.49
C PRO A 146 67.57 22.57 15.70
N ASP A 147 68.58 22.57 16.55
CA ASP A 147 69.46 23.66 16.92
C ASP A 147 70.25 24.26 15.75
N ILE A 148 70.76 25.47 16.01
CA ILE A 148 71.75 26.32 15.29
C ILE A 148 71.15 27.52 14.56
#